data_AF-A0A3M0XKR3-F1
#
_entry.id   AF-A0A3M0XKR3-F1
#
_cell.length_a   1.000
_cell.length_b   1.000
_cell.length_c   1.000
_cell.angle_alpha   90.00
_cell.angle_beta   90.00
_cell.angle_gamma   90.00
#
_symmetry.space_group_name_H-M   'P 1'
#
loop_
_entity.id
_entity.type
_entity.pdbx_description
1 polymer ?
#
loop_
_entity_poly.entity_id
_entity_poly.type
_entity_poly.pdbx_seq_one_letter_code
_entity_poly.pdbx_strand_id
1 'polypeptide(L)' 'MSCTVHEVQLDGLPGPTHHFGGLSFGNLASMAHAGWHSRPRQAAHQGLAKMRQVLALGLLQA' A
#
# COMPACT_ATOMS: atom_id res chain seq x y z
N MET A 1 -33.62 14.70 8.31
CA MET A 1 -32.63 14.31 7.27
C MET A 1 -31.67 13.33 7.93
N SER A 2 -31.55 12.11 7.42
CA SER A 2 -30.55 11.15 7.93
C SER A 2 -29.19 11.53 7.33
N CYS A 3 -28.18 11.69 8.17
CA CYS A 3 -26.79 11.87 7.73
C CYS A 3 -26.16 10.49 7.60
N THR A 4 -25.89 10.04 6.37
CA THR A 4 -25.20 8.78 6.10
C THR A 4 -23.69 8.99 6.20
N VAL A 5 -23.04 8.19 7.04
CA VAL A 5 -21.58 8.13 7.15
C VAL A 5 -21.09 6.93 6.34
N HIS A 6 -20.01 7.11 5.60
CA HIS A 6 -19.36 6.03 4.85
C HIS A 6 -17.92 5.85 5.32
N GLU A 7 -17.50 4.59 5.41
CA GLU A 7 -16.07 4.27 5.53
C GLU A 7 -15.43 4.32 4.13
N VAL A 8 -14.26 4.96 4.05
CA VAL A 8 -13.48 5.08 2.81
C VAL A 8 -12.08 4.53 3.08
N GLN A 9 -11.62 3.60 2.25
CA GLN A 9 -10.26 3.11 2.28
C GLN A 9 -9.35 4.13 1.58
N LEU A 10 -8.34 4.63 2.30
CA LEU A 10 -7.35 5.57 1.79
C LEU A 10 -6.00 4.86 1.73
N ASP A 11 -5.54 4.57 0.53
CA ASP A 11 -4.31 3.82 0.32
C ASP A 11 -3.14 4.70 -0.10
N GLY A 12 -1.98 4.50 0.52
CA GLY A 12 -0.74 5.11 0.07
C GLY A 12 -0.23 4.45 -1.21
N LEU A 13 -0.01 5.24 -2.26
CA LEU A 13 0.62 4.74 -3.49
C LEU A 13 2.16 4.64 -3.29
N PRO A 14 2.78 3.46 -3.49
CA PRO A 14 4.22 3.33 -3.40
C PRO A 14 4.97 4.29 -4.33
N GLY A 15 5.87 5.09 -3.74
CA GLY A 15 6.65 6.09 -4.46
C GLY A 15 7.81 5.49 -5.27
N PRO A 16 8.44 6.28 -6.17
CA PRO A 16 9.53 5.81 -7.03
C PRO A 16 10.80 5.43 -6.26
N THR A 17 10.96 5.91 -5.03
CA THR A 17 12.10 5.62 -4.14
C THR A 17 11.87 4.42 -3.23
N HIS A 18 10.77 3.66 -3.40
CA HIS A 18 10.49 2.46 -2.61
C HIS A 18 11.68 1.49 -2.61
N HIS A 19 12.26 1.20 -1.45
CA HIS A 19 13.43 0.35 -1.28
C HIS A 19 13.43 -0.39 0.06
N PHE A 20 14.27 -1.42 0.18
CA PHE A 20 14.42 -2.20 1.41
C PHE A 20 15.65 -1.73 2.20
N GLY A 21 15.48 -0.69 3.01
CA GLY A 21 16.58 -0.04 3.73
C GLY A 21 16.95 -0.70 5.07
N GLY A 22 16.12 -1.60 5.60
CA GLY A 22 16.35 -2.19 6.93
C GLY A 22 16.29 -1.19 8.09
N LEU A 23 15.65 -0.04 7.89
CA LEU A 23 15.71 1.12 8.80
C LEU A 23 14.80 1.01 10.03
N SER A 24 13.95 -0.02 10.11
CA SER A 24 12.95 -0.17 11.16
C SER A 24 13.35 -1.28 12.13
N PHE A 25 14.10 -0.92 13.18
CA PHE A 25 14.50 -1.87 14.21
C PHE A 25 13.27 -2.54 14.88
N GLY A 26 13.32 -3.86 15.02
CA GLY A 26 12.19 -4.66 15.53
C GLY A 26 11.17 -5.08 14.46
N ASN A 27 11.19 -4.48 13.27
CA ASN A 27 10.41 -4.99 12.14
C ASN A 27 11.21 -6.08 11.41
N LEU A 28 10.87 -7.34 11.69
CA LEU A 28 11.52 -8.52 11.10
C LEU A 28 11.56 -8.47 9.57
N ALA A 29 10.49 -8.02 8.91
CA ALA A 29 10.44 -7.94 7.45
C ALA A 29 11.40 -6.86 6.91
N SER A 30 11.46 -5.69 7.55
CA SER A 30 12.38 -4.62 7.16
C SER A 30 13.84 -5.08 7.30
N MET A 31 14.17 -5.69 8.45
CA MET A 31 15.52 -6.16 8.75
C MET A 31 15.95 -7.34 7.86
N ALA A 32 15.07 -8.33 7.64
CA ALA A 32 15.40 -9.52 6.87
C ALA A 32 15.63 -9.25 5.38
N HIS A 33 14.96 -8.24 4.81
CA HIS A 33 15.08 -7.87 3.40
C HIS A 33 16.02 -6.68 3.16
N ALA A 34 16.76 -6.23 4.18
CA ALA A 34 17.65 -5.09 4.07
C ALA A 34 18.68 -5.28 2.92
N GLY A 35 18.80 -4.26 2.08
CA GLY A 35 19.72 -4.27 0.93
C GLY A 35 19.22 -5.05 -0.29
N TRP A 36 18.06 -5.69 -0.24
CA TRP A 36 17.51 -6.39 -1.40
C TRP A 36 17.10 -5.42 -2.51
N HIS A 37 17.16 -5.89 -3.76
CA HIS A 37 16.67 -5.12 -4.89
C HIS A 37 15.16 -4.91 -4.82
N SER A 38 14.74 -3.65 -4.81
CA SER A 38 13.33 -3.29 -4.90
C SER A 38 12.87 -3.13 -6.35
N ARG A 39 11.56 -3.16 -6.56
CA ARG A 39 10.91 -2.91 -7.85
C ARG A 39 9.78 -1.88 -7.66
N PRO A 40 10.08 -0.57 -7.59
CA PRO A 40 9.10 0.47 -7.24
C PRO A 40 7.85 0.47 -8.11
N ARG A 41 8.02 0.31 -9.43
CA ARG A 41 6.90 0.23 -10.38
C ARG A 41 6.00 -0.97 -10.10
N GLN A 42 6.59 -2.14 -9.79
CA GLN A 42 5.82 -3.34 -9.46
C GLN A 42 5.05 -3.16 -8.15
N ALA A 43 5.67 -2.56 -7.13
CA ALA A 43 5.00 -2.24 -5.87
C ALA A 43 3.79 -1.31 -6.09
N ALA A 44 3.95 -0.26 -6.90
CA ALA A 44 2.85 0.63 -7.27
C ALA A 44 1.72 -0.10 -8.02
N HIS A 45 2.05 -0.99 -8.96
CA HIS A 45 1.05 -1.80 -9.67
C HIS A 45 0.28 -2.74 -8.73
N GLN A 46 0.96 -3.34 -7.73
CA GLN A 46 0.29 -4.16 -6.72
C GLN A 46 -0.68 -3.34 -5.86
N GLY A 47 -0.28 -2.13 -5.44
CA GLY A 47 -1.17 -1.20 -4.73
C GLY A 47 -2.41 -0.84 -5.56
N LEU A 48 -2.22 -0.44 -6.83
CA LEU A 48 -3.31 -0.12 -7.74
C LEU A 48 -4.24 -1.32 -8.01
N ALA A 49 -3.68 -2.53 -8.12
CA ALA A 49 -4.48 -3.75 -8.29
C ALA A 49 -5.37 -3.99 -7.06
N LYS A 50 -4.83 -3.80 -5.85
CA LYS A 50 -5.60 -3.91 -4.60
C LYS A 50 -6.71 -2.87 -4.54
N MET A 51 -6.42 -1.60 -4.82
CA MET A 51 -7.42 -0.52 -4.84
C MET A 51 -8.59 -0.84 -5.81
N ARG A 52 -8.27 -1.35 -7.00
CA ARG A 52 -9.28 -1.79 -7.98
C ARG A 52 -10.11 -2.97 -7.49
N GLN A 53 -9.51 -3.92 -6.79
CA GLN A 53 -10.23 -5.05 -6.20
C GLN A 53 -11.19 -4.58 -5.10
N VAL A 54 -10.76 -3.65 -4.24
CA VAL A 54 -11.60 -3.05 -3.20
C VAL A 54 -12.81 -2.33 -3.82
N LEU A 55 -12.59 -1.53 -4.87
CA LEU A 55 -13.69 -0.90 -5.63
C LEU A 55 -14.64 -1.94 -6.24
N ALA A 56 -14.10 -3.05 -6.78
CA ALA A 56 -14.90 -4.12 -7.35
C ALA A 56 -15.76 -4.87 -6.30
N LEU A 57 -15.40 -4.81 -5.02
CA LEU A 57 -16.20 -5.33 -3.90
C LEU A 57 -17.31 -4.37 -3.45
N GLY A 58 -17.43 -3.18 -4.07
CA GLY A 58 -18.43 -2.17 -3.71
C GLY A 58 -18.04 -1.30 -2.51
N LEU A 59 -16.79 -1.38 -2.06
CA LEU A 59 -16.25 -0.54 -0.99
C LEU A 59 -15.70 0.77 -1.57
N LEU A 60 -15.84 1.86 -0.81
CA LEU A 60 -15.29 3.15 -1.23
C LEU A 60 -13.76 3.16 -1.08
N GLN A 61 -13.08 3.65 -2.11
CA GLN A 61 -11.63 3.74 -2.19
C GLN A 61 -11.25 5.11 -2.76
N ALA A 62 -10.20 5.73 -2.22
CA ALA A 62 -9.52 6.87 -2.83
C ALA A 62 -7.99 6.70 -2.78
#